data_AF-A0A1A8NHA6-F1
#
_entry.id   AF-A0A1A8NHA6-F1
#
_cell.length_a   1.000
_cell.length_b   1.000
_cell.length_c   1.000
_cell.angle_alpha   90.00
_cell.angle_beta   90.00
_cell.angle_gamma   90.00
#
_symmetry.space_group_name_H-M   'P 1'
#
loop_
_entity.id
_entity.type
_entity.pdbx_description
1 polymer ?
#
loop_
_entity_poly.entity_id
_entity_poly.type
_entity_poly.pdbx_seq_one_letter_code
_entity_poly.pdbx_strand_id
1 'polypeptide(L)'
;TWKPFRISMQSLCGGDVEKLIKVDCYDYNNSGSHDFIGSFQTTLSQIQQATQSYAAEFECINSKKGKKKGYKNSGVIIIKQCKTVKEYTFLDYIMGGCQINFTIAIDFTGSNGDPKSPRSLHYINPQGYNEYLAAIWAVGNVIQDYDS
;
A
#
# COMPACT_ATOMS: atom_id res chain seq x y z
N THR A 1 1.43 17.35 -17.38
CA THR A 1 1.32 17.21 -15.92
C THR A 1 1.28 15.74 -15.56
N TRP A 2 1.95 15.30 -14.50
CA TRP A 2 1.93 13.90 -14.04
C TRP A 2 0.58 13.48 -13.48
N LYS A 3 0.28 12.17 -13.51
CA LYS A 3 -0.90 11.61 -12.84
C LYS A 3 -0.74 11.75 -11.31
N PRO A 4 -1.82 12.00 -10.55
CA PRO A 4 -1.78 11.93 -9.10
C PRO A 4 -1.32 10.56 -8.61
N PHE A 5 -0.60 10.53 -7.50
CA PHE A 5 -0.16 9.30 -6.86
C PHE A 5 -0.36 9.40 -5.35
N ARG A 6 -0.25 8.25 -4.66
CA ARG A 6 -0.31 8.16 -3.19
C ARG A 6 0.96 7.50 -2.68
N ILE A 7 1.39 7.95 -1.50
CA ILE A 7 2.52 7.39 -0.76
C ILE A 7 2.19 7.49 0.73
N SER A 8 2.57 6.48 1.52
CA SER A 8 2.38 6.53 2.97
C SER A 8 3.30 7.59 3.57
N MET A 9 2.88 8.28 4.63
CA MET A 9 3.74 9.24 5.35
C MET A 9 4.98 8.54 5.93
N GLN A 10 4.86 7.28 6.31
CA GLN A 10 5.99 6.49 6.80
C GLN A 10 7.06 6.30 5.73
N SER A 11 6.67 5.96 4.49
CA SER A 11 7.62 5.80 3.38
C SER A 11 8.17 7.13 2.89
N LEU A 12 7.34 8.18 2.87
CA LEU A 12 7.74 9.49 2.35
C LEU A 12 8.74 10.19 3.26
N CYS A 13 8.46 10.23 4.57
CA CYS A 13 9.23 11.03 5.52
C CYS A 13 9.39 10.37 6.91
N GLY A 14 9.08 9.07 7.04
CA GLY A 14 9.19 8.37 8.33
C GLY A 14 8.17 8.83 9.38
N GLY A 15 7.10 9.49 8.95
CA GLY A 15 6.10 10.09 9.84
C GLY A 15 6.43 11.50 10.35
N ASP A 16 7.64 12.00 10.09
CA ASP A 16 8.05 13.36 10.48
C ASP A 16 7.86 14.33 9.31
N VAL A 17 6.94 15.27 9.47
CA VAL A 17 6.56 16.23 8.41
C VAL A 17 7.65 17.25 8.09
N GLU A 18 8.60 17.47 9.01
CA GLU A 18 9.74 18.38 8.84
C GLU A 18 10.99 17.68 8.29
N LYS A 19 10.97 16.35 8.18
CA LYS A 19 12.09 15.61 7.61
C LYS A 19 12.29 15.99 6.15
N LEU A 20 13.54 16.26 5.77
CA LEU A 20 13.91 16.59 4.40
C LEU A 20 13.64 15.42 3.45
N ILE A 21 12.89 15.72 2.40
CA ILE A 21 12.58 14.85 1.27
C ILE A 21 13.37 15.37 0.08
N LYS A 22 14.12 14.48 -0.58
CA LYS A 22 14.79 14.78 -1.84
C LYS A 22 13.92 14.30 -3.00
N VAL A 23 13.69 15.19 -3.97
CA VAL A 23 12.99 14.86 -5.21
C VAL A 23 13.98 14.96 -6.36
N ASP A 24 14.15 13.85 -7.07
CA ASP A 24 14.99 13.76 -8.26
C ASP A 24 14.10 13.64 -9.50
N CYS A 25 14.44 14.42 -10.53
CA CYS A 25 13.76 14.40 -11.83
C CYS A 25 14.70 13.85 -12.89
N TYR A 26 14.21 12.91 -13.69
CA TYR A 26 14.95 12.23 -14.74
C TYR A 26 14.20 12.29 -16.05
N ASP A 27 14.96 12.35 -17.15
CA ASP A 27 14.47 12.11 -18.49
C ASP A 27 14.50 10.60 -18.76
N TYR A 28 13.37 10.06 -19.21
CA TYR A 28 13.19 8.63 -19.37
C TYR A 28 13.76 8.17 -20.71
N ASN A 29 14.53 7.08 -20.67
CA ASN A 29 15.18 6.48 -21.83
C ASN A 29 14.86 4.97 -21.83
N ASN A 30 14.42 4.44 -22.98
CA ASN A 30 14.08 3.01 -23.13
C ASN A 30 15.28 2.08 -22.88
N SER A 31 16.51 2.58 -22.98
CA SER A 31 17.74 1.84 -22.69
C SER A 31 17.97 1.59 -21.19
N GLY A 32 17.20 2.23 -20.31
CA GLY A 32 17.37 2.20 -18.85
C GLY A 32 18.41 3.20 -18.32
N SER A 33 19.21 3.82 -19.19
CA SER A 33 20.14 4.89 -18.80
C SER A 33 19.44 6.24 -18.79
N HIS A 34 18.72 6.54 -17.70
CA HIS A 34 17.97 7.78 -17.54
C HIS A 34 18.87 8.99 -17.30
N ASP A 35 18.58 10.11 -17.95
CA ASP A 35 19.37 11.33 -17.82
C ASP A 35 18.87 12.19 -16.66
N PHE A 36 19.77 12.52 -15.74
CA PHE A 36 19.41 13.34 -14.59
C PHE A 36 19.13 14.80 -15.01
N ILE A 37 17.90 15.25 -14.81
CA ILE A 37 17.46 16.62 -15.11
C ILE A 37 17.89 17.56 -14.00
N GLY A 38 17.59 17.22 -12.74
CA GLY A 38 17.87 18.02 -11.56
C GLY A 38 17.16 17.51 -10.32
N SER A 39 17.40 18.16 -9.19
CA SER A 39 16.83 17.80 -7.90
C SER A 39 16.52 19.01 -7.04
N PHE A 40 15.63 18.84 -6.08
CA PHE A 40 15.41 19.79 -4.99
C PHE A 40 15.17 19.04 -3.67
N GLN A 41 15.26 19.77 -2.56
CA GLN A 41 14.88 19.28 -1.25
C GLN A 41 13.72 20.12 -0.71
N THR A 42 12.81 19.47 0.00
CA THR A 42 11.66 20.11 0.65
C THR A 42 11.21 19.29 1.86
N THR A 43 10.16 19.71 2.55
CA THR A 43 9.51 18.95 3.63
C THR A 43 8.04 18.74 3.29
N LEU A 44 7.38 17.76 3.93
CA LEU A 44 5.94 17.58 3.70
C LEU A 44 5.16 18.82 4.15
N SER A 45 5.58 19.49 5.22
CA SER A 45 5.00 20.76 5.66
C SER A 45 5.06 21.85 4.59
N GLN A 46 6.20 22.00 3.90
CA GLN A 46 6.33 22.96 2.79
C GLN A 46 5.45 22.58 1.59
N ILE A 47 5.39 21.29 1.26
CA ILE A 47 4.53 20.79 0.18
C ILE A 47 3.05 21.06 0.50
N GLN A 48 2.64 20.88 1.76
CA GLN A 48 1.26 21.08 2.21
C GLN A 48 0.84 22.56 2.30
N GLN A 49 1.80 23.50 2.33
CA GLN A 49 1.48 24.93 2.18
C GLN A 49 0.90 25.25 0.80
N ALA A 50 1.05 24.35 -0.20
CA ALA A 50 0.33 24.45 -1.45
C ALA A 50 -1.18 24.40 -1.18
N THR A 51 -1.86 25.53 -1.41
CA THR A 51 -3.31 25.64 -1.29
C THR A 51 -3.95 25.55 -2.68
N GLN A 52 -5.28 25.48 -2.75
CA GLN A 52 -5.98 25.56 -4.05
C GLN A 52 -5.65 26.84 -4.83
N SER A 53 -5.23 27.90 -4.15
CA SER A 53 -4.92 29.22 -4.73
C SER A 53 -3.43 29.49 -4.92
N TYR A 54 -2.54 28.67 -4.34
CA TYR A 54 -1.10 28.87 -4.40
C TYR A 54 -0.39 27.53 -4.55
N ALA A 55 0.32 27.32 -5.66
CA ALA A 55 1.06 26.09 -5.88
C ALA A 55 2.45 26.16 -5.21
N ALA A 56 2.91 25.04 -4.66
CA ALA A 56 4.30 24.96 -4.17
C ALA A 56 5.22 24.73 -5.38
N GLU A 57 6.11 25.70 -5.60
CA GLU A 57 7.04 25.71 -6.73
C GLU A 57 8.46 25.51 -6.23
N PHE A 58 9.17 24.56 -6.85
CA PHE A 58 10.53 24.22 -6.48
C PHE A 58 11.43 24.25 -7.71
N GLU A 59 12.51 25.02 -7.62
CA GLU A 59 13.52 25.05 -8.67
C GLU A 59 14.24 23.70 -8.75
N CYS A 60 14.21 23.08 -9.93
CA CYS A 60 14.88 21.82 -10.18
C CYS A 60 16.35 22.09 -10.53
N ILE A 61 17.28 21.77 -9.62
CA ILE A 61 18.70 22.13 -9.78
C ILE A 61 19.55 20.94 -10.19
N ASN A 62 20.29 21.09 -11.30
CA ASN A 62 21.34 20.18 -11.71
C ASN A 62 22.71 20.68 -11.25
N SER A 63 23.27 20.04 -10.23
CA SER A 63 24.60 20.39 -9.69
C SER A 63 25.72 20.35 -10.73
N LYS A 64 25.62 19.46 -11.75
CA LYS A 64 26.61 19.39 -12.84
C LYS A 64 26.51 20.58 -13.80
N LYS A 65 25.32 21.17 -13.98
CA LYS A 65 25.11 22.36 -14.83
C LYS A 65 25.35 23.67 -14.08
N GLY A 66 25.36 23.66 -12.75
CA GLY A 66 25.58 24.85 -11.90
C GLY A 66 26.86 25.63 -12.18
N LYS A 67 27.89 24.99 -12.74
CA LYS A 67 29.16 25.64 -13.12
C LYS A 67 29.10 26.38 -14.47
N LYS A 68 28.02 26.24 -15.24
CA LYS A 68 27.88 26.88 -16.55
C LYS A 68 27.42 28.33 -16.39
N LYS A 69 28.09 29.26 -17.10
CA LYS A 69 27.74 30.68 -17.09
C LYS A 69 26.29 30.86 -17.58
N GLY A 70 25.46 31.52 -16.78
CA GLY A 70 24.06 31.80 -17.09
C GLY A 70 23.06 30.70 -16.72
N TYR A 71 23.50 29.58 -16.13
CA TYR A 71 22.60 28.56 -15.61
C TYR A 71 21.86 29.09 -14.36
N LYS A 72 20.53 28.95 -14.34
CA LYS A 72 19.67 29.26 -13.19
C LYS A 72 19.06 27.99 -12.59
N ASN A 73 18.26 27.27 -13.38
CA ASN A 73 17.66 25.99 -13.01
C ASN A 73 17.41 25.12 -14.27
N SER A 74 17.02 23.86 -14.08
CA SER A 74 16.61 22.92 -15.13
C SER A 74 15.07 22.90 -15.29
N GLY A 75 14.38 23.96 -14.88
CA GLY A 75 12.92 24.03 -14.81
C GLY A 75 12.40 24.12 -13.37
N VAL A 76 11.08 24.27 -13.24
CA VAL A 76 10.38 24.39 -11.96
C VAL A 76 9.37 23.25 -11.82
N ILE A 77 9.43 22.53 -10.70
CA ILE A 77 8.47 21.48 -10.36
C ILE A 77 7.38 22.11 -9.49
N ILE A 78 6.14 21.97 -9.97
CA ILE A 78 4.96 22.57 -9.34
C ILE A 78 4.10 21.47 -8.75
N ILE A 79 3.94 21.47 -7.43
CA ILE A 79 3.00 20.60 -6.74
C ILE A 79 1.66 21.32 -6.65
N LYS A 80 0.73 20.89 -7.51
CA LYS A 80 -0.60 21.51 -7.64
C LYS A 80 -1.53 21.20 -6.48
N GLN A 81 -1.39 20.02 -5.87
CA GLN A 81 -2.26 19.57 -4.79
C GLN A 81 -1.51 18.54 -3.94
N CYS A 82 -1.59 18.71 -2.62
CA CYS A 82 -1.19 17.70 -1.65
C CYS A 82 -2.31 17.58 -0.61
N LYS A 83 -2.74 16.35 -0.30
CA LYS A 83 -3.74 16.09 0.73
C LYS A 83 -3.30 14.89 1.55
N THR A 84 -3.19 15.09 2.86
CA THR A 84 -3.08 13.97 3.80
C THR A 84 -4.47 13.42 4.07
N VAL A 85 -4.61 12.11 3.89
CA VAL A 85 -5.85 11.38 4.17
C VAL A 85 -5.53 10.28 5.18
N LYS A 86 -6.41 10.11 6.15
CA LYS A 86 -6.34 8.94 7.04
C LYS A 86 -6.84 7.73 6.25
N GLU A 87 -5.99 6.72 6.13
CA GLU A 87 -6.41 5.39 5.66
C GLU A 87 -6.66 4.54 6.90
N TYR A 88 -7.88 4.02 7.01
CA TYR A 88 -8.29 3.16 8.11
C TYR A 88 -7.76 1.75 7.86
N THR A 89 -7.18 1.17 8.89
CA THR A 89 -6.68 -0.21 8.89
C THR A 89 -7.83 -1.20 9.02
N PHE A 90 -7.58 -2.46 8.69
CA PHE A 90 -8.53 -3.55 8.94
C PHE A 90 -9.08 -3.54 10.37
N LEU A 91 -8.21 -3.40 11.38
CA LEU A 91 -8.62 -3.38 12.79
C LEU A 91 -9.45 -2.14 13.14
N ASP A 92 -9.23 -0.99 12.51
CA ASP A 92 -10.07 0.19 12.73
C ASP A 92 -11.53 -0.09 12.35
N TYR A 93 -11.77 -0.87 11.29
CA TYR A 93 -13.14 -1.27 10.92
C TYR A 93 -13.74 -2.24 11.94
N ILE A 94 -12.98 -3.23 12.40
CA ILE A 94 -13.45 -4.19 13.42
C ILE A 94 -13.77 -3.49 14.74
N MET A 95 -12.86 -2.66 15.25
CA MET A 95 -13.09 -1.84 16.46
C MET A 95 -14.23 -0.83 16.27
N GLY A 96 -14.51 -0.44 15.03
CA GLY A 96 -15.65 0.39 14.64
C GLY A 96 -16.99 -0.36 14.59
N GLY A 97 -17.02 -1.66 14.91
CA GLY A 97 -18.23 -2.49 14.93
C GLY A 97 -18.52 -3.25 13.63
N CYS A 98 -17.59 -3.25 12.67
CA CYS A 98 -17.70 -4.13 11.51
C CYS A 98 -17.48 -5.59 11.95
N GLN A 99 -18.40 -6.48 11.61
CA GLN A 99 -18.31 -7.90 11.91
C GLN A 99 -17.94 -8.69 10.65
N ILE A 100 -17.23 -9.81 10.84
CA ILE A 100 -16.91 -10.75 9.77
C ILE A 100 -17.72 -12.01 9.97
N ASN A 101 -18.81 -12.13 9.21
CA ASN A 101 -19.64 -13.32 9.26
C ASN A 101 -18.92 -14.49 8.62
N PHE A 102 -18.76 -15.57 9.39
CA PHE A 102 -18.18 -16.80 8.88
C PHE A 102 -19.26 -17.75 8.36
N THR A 103 -19.13 -18.24 7.13
CA THR A 103 -20.06 -19.21 6.54
C THR A 103 -19.28 -20.34 5.89
N ILE A 104 -19.68 -21.58 6.20
CA ILE A 104 -19.07 -22.79 5.65
C ILE A 104 -20.11 -23.51 4.79
N ALA A 105 -19.70 -23.93 3.60
CA ALA A 105 -20.44 -24.86 2.77
C ALA A 105 -19.60 -26.13 2.56
N ILE A 106 -20.17 -27.29 2.88
CA ILE A 106 -19.48 -28.58 2.82
C ILE A 106 -20.02 -29.37 1.63
N ASP A 107 -19.11 -29.92 0.84
CA ASP A 107 -19.43 -30.80 -0.27
C ASP A 107 -19.79 -32.22 0.24
N PHE A 108 -21.06 -32.60 0.09
CA PHE A 108 -21.57 -33.94 0.40
C PHE A 108 -21.89 -34.77 -0.86
N THR A 109 -21.20 -34.51 -1.98
CA THR A 109 -21.34 -35.31 -3.20
C THR A 109 -20.75 -36.72 -3.04
N GLY A 110 -21.23 -37.67 -3.87
CA GLY A 110 -20.86 -39.07 -3.79
C GLY A 110 -19.38 -39.38 -4.07
N SER A 111 -18.62 -38.47 -4.70
CA SER A 111 -17.17 -38.62 -4.92
C SER A 111 -16.36 -38.69 -3.63
N ASN A 112 -16.90 -38.21 -2.51
CA ASN A 112 -16.26 -38.27 -1.19
C ASN A 112 -16.25 -39.69 -0.58
N GLY A 113 -17.01 -40.62 -1.15
CA GLY A 113 -17.15 -42.00 -0.65
C GLY A 113 -18.06 -42.12 0.58
N ASP A 114 -18.31 -43.36 1.01
CA ASP A 114 -19.12 -43.67 2.20
C ASP A 114 -18.39 -43.22 3.48
N PRO A 115 -18.96 -42.33 4.32
CA PRO A 115 -18.34 -41.87 5.57
C PRO A 115 -17.98 -42.98 6.58
N LYS A 116 -18.53 -44.20 6.44
CA LYS A 116 -18.15 -45.37 7.24
C LYS A 116 -16.82 -46.00 6.79
N SER A 117 -16.38 -45.69 5.58
CA SER A 117 -15.13 -46.19 5.01
C SER A 117 -13.95 -45.35 5.47
N PRO A 118 -12.85 -45.95 5.97
CA PRO A 118 -11.61 -45.24 6.30
C PRO A 118 -10.96 -44.49 5.13
N ARG A 119 -11.40 -44.73 3.89
CA ARG A 119 -10.91 -44.04 2.68
C ARG A 119 -11.76 -42.83 2.28
N SER A 120 -12.89 -42.58 2.95
CA SER A 120 -13.75 -41.44 2.65
C SER A 120 -13.13 -40.13 3.16
N LEU A 121 -13.32 -39.05 2.40
CA LEU A 121 -12.95 -37.71 2.85
C LEU A 121 -13.80 -37.23 4.03
N HIS A 122 -14.98 -37.82 4.22
CA HIS A 122 -15.88 -37.59 5.37
C HIS A 122 -15.68 -38.60 6.50
N TYR A 123 -14.67 -39.47 6.43
CA TYR A 123 -14.44 -40.46 7.48
C TYR A 123 -14.18 -39.78 8.83
N ILE A 124 -14.90 -40.22 9.87
CA ILE A 124 -14.70 -39.74 11.24
C ILE A 124 -13.69 -40.66 11.92
N ASN A 125 -12.43 -40.25 11.84
CA ASN A 125 -11.31 -41.00 12.41
C ASN A 125 -11.25 -40.80 13.94
N PRO A 126 -11.26 -41.86 14.78
CA PRO A 126 -11.09 -41.72 16.22
C PRO A 126 -9.74 -41.15 16.66
N GLN A 127 -8.73 -41.16 15.79
CA GLN A 127 -7.36 -40.73 16.09
C GLN A 127 -7.00 -39.34 15.51
N GLY A 128 -7.89 -38.68 14.77
CA GLY A 128 -7.58 -37.38 14.18
C GLY A 128 -8.66 -36.80 13.27
N TYR A 129 -8.39 -35.64 12.69
CA TYR A 129 -9.32 -34.94 11.81
C TYR A 129 -9.15 -35.37 10.35
N ASN A 130 -10.27 -35.42 9.62
CA ASN A 130 -10.24 -35.44 8.16
C ASN A 130 -9.98 -34.03 7.60
N GLU A 131 -9.82 -33.93 6.28
CA GLU A 131 -9.45 -32.68 5.61
C GLU A 131 -10.51 -31.58 5.78
N TYR A 132 -11.80 -31.94 5.75
CA TYR A 132 -12.89 -30.99 6.01
C TYR A 132 -12.83 -30.43 7.42
N LEU A 133 -12.69 -31.30 8.42
CA LEU A 133 -12.59 -30.89 9.82
C LEU A 133 -11.33 -30.04 10.06
N ALA A 134 -10.20 -30.42 9.48
CA ALA A 134 -8.97 -29.65 9.58
C ALA A 134 -9.13 -28.24 8.99
N ALA A 135 -9.77 -28.11 7.82
CA ALA A 135 -10.02 -26.81 7.19
C ALA A 135 -10.99 -25.94 8.01
N ILE A 136 -12.09 -26.53 8.50
CA ILE A 136 -13.07 -25.83 9.35
C ILE A 136 -12.38 -25.31 10.61
N TRP A 137 -11.59 -26.14 11.28
CA TRP A 137 -10.85 -25.75 12.48
C TRP A 137 -9.81 -24.66 12.18
N ALA A 138 -9.03 -24.80 11.12
CA ALA A 138 -7.99 -23.83 10.78
C ALA A 138 -8.55 -22.43 10.49
N VAL A 139 -9.64 -22.36 9.73
CA VAL A 139 -10.27 -21.07 9.38
C VAL A 139 -11.11 -20.55 10.54
N GLY A 140 -11.95 -21.41 11.14
CA GLY A 140 -12.84 -21.04 12.24
C GLY A 140 -12.07 -20.51 13.44
N ASN A 141 -10.92 -21.12 13.77
CA ASN A 141 -10.11 -20.65 14.90
C ASN A 141 -9.60 -19.21 14.74
N VAL A 142 -9.40 -18.76 13.51
CA VAL A 142 -8.94 -17.40 13.22
C VAL A 142 -10.13 -16.44 13.16
N ILE A 143 -11.22 -16.83 12.48
CA ILE A 143 -12.34 -15.93 12.22
C ILE A 143 -13.27 -15.77 13.43
N GLN A 144 -13.35 -16.75 14.34
CA GLN A 144 -14.26 -16.69 15.50
C GLN A 144 -14.07 -15.44 16.37
N ASP A 145 -12.87 -14.86 16.42
CA ASP A 145 -12.58 -13.66 17.20
C ASP A 145 -13.14 -12.37 16.56
N TYR A 146 -13.66 -12.46 15.33
CA TYR A 146 -14.15 -11.33 14.52
C TYR A 146 -15.67 -11.40 14.25
N ASP A 147 -16.37 -12.38 14.83
CA ASP A 147 -17.82 -12.59 14.73
C ASP A 147 -18.40 -12.52 16.16
N SER A 148 -19.17 -11.48 16.50
CA SER A 148 -19.70 -11.22 17.87
C SER A 148 -21.21 -11.35 17.97
#